data_AF-A0A919HN19-F1
#
_entry.id   AF-A0A919HN19-F1
#
_cell.length_a   1.000
_cell.length_b   1.000
_cell.length_c   1.000
_cell.angle_alpha   90.00
_cell.angle_beta   90.00
_cell.angle_gamma   90.00
#
_symmetry.space_group_name_H-M   'P 1'
#
loop_
_entity.id
_entity.type
_entity.pdbx_description
1 polymer ?
#
loop_
_entity_poly.entity_id
_entity_poly.type
_entity_poly.pdbx_seq_one_letter_code
_entity_poly.pdbx_strand_id
1 'polypeptide(L)'
;MPATLGKVWLAIVMLLGLLFVLAMTRVYQINTVPTWYNGYTTSAFFLTVLLSGPLFAALLLRLAKVDFNGWFFAGLSVAALVISAAVIIMQSAGLSTLHSSVQQAATLLPDYGKLRALRTVLLALGLGCWLCPLIRRQPPRATGLLIGLLLVLIAECIGRGLFYGLHMTVGMAVAG
;
A
#
# COMPACT_ATOMS: atom_id res chain seq x y z
N MET A 1 31.03 -1.32 14.05
CA MET A 1 30.47 -2.64 14.42
C MET A 1 31.14 -3.72 13.57
N PRO A 2 31.49 -4.89 14.13
CA PRO A 2 32.00 -6.00 13.33
C PRO A 2 30.97 -6.44 12.28
N ALA A 3 31.43 -6.82 11.08
CA ALA A 3 30.57 -7.03 9.91
C ALA A 3 29.50 -8.13 10.10
N THR A 4 29.79 -9.15 10.89
CA THR A 4 28.85 -10.23 11.24
C THR A 4 27.75 -9.75 12.17
N LEU A 5 28.10 -8.97 13.19
CA LEU A 5 27.15 -8.36 14.12
C LEU A 5 26.21 -7.38 13.40
N GLY A 6 26.73 -6.63 12.42
CA GLY A 6 25.91 -5.76 11.57
C GLY A 6 24.87 -6.53 10.76
N LYS A 7 25.20 -7.70 10.20
CA LYS A 7 24.25 -8.56 9.46
C LYS A 7 23.18 -9.14 10.37
N VAL A 8 23.55 -9.62 11.56
CA VAL A 8 22.61 -10.14 12.56
C VAL A 8 21.66 -9.03 13.01
N TRP A 9 22.19 -7.85 13.29
CA TRP A 9 21.38 -6.69 13.66
C TRP A 9 20.39 -6.31 12.54
N LEU A 10 20.84 -6.32 11.29
CA LEU A 10 19.98 -6.04 10.14
C LEU A 10 18.83 -7.06 10.01
N ALA A 11 19.11 -8.35 10.22
CA ALA A 11 18.06 -9.38 10.23
C ALA A 11 17.05 -9.17 11.37
N ILE A 12 17.53 -8.82 12.57
CA ILE A 12 16.67 -8.52 13.72
C ILE A 12 15.75 -7.32 13.41
N VAL A 13 16.30 -6.25 12.83
CA VAL A 13 15.52 -5.05 12.48
C VAL A 13 14.48 -5.35 11.39
N MET A 14 14.81 -6.19 10.39
CA MET A 14 13.83 -6.64 9.39
C MET A 14 12.66 -7.42 10.02
N LEU A 15 12.97 -8.34 10.93
CA LEU A 15 11.95 -9.12 11.65
C LEU A 15 11.09 -8.24 12.55
N LEU A 16 11.69 -7.29 13.27
CA LEU A 16 10.97 -6.30 14.08
C LEU A 16 10.04 -5.43 13.22
N GLY A 17 10.47 -5.04 12.01
CA GLY A 17 9.63 -4.31 11.06
C GLY A 17 8.40 -5.10 10.64
N LEU A 18 8.57 -6.39 10.31
CA LEU A 18 7.47 -7.31 10.00
C LEU A 18 6.52 -7.48 11.20
N LEU A 19 7.06 -7.69 12.40
CA LEU A 19 6.28 -7.78 13.64
C LEU A 19 5.51 -6.50 13.95
N PHE A 20 6.10 -5.34 13.71
CA PHE A 20 5.43 -4.04 13.91
C PHE A 20 4.22 -3.89 12.98
N VAL A 21 4.35 -4.27 11.70
CA VAL A 21 3.24 -4.27 10.75
C VAL A 21 2.16 -5.27 11.18
N LEU A 22 2.54 -6.47 11.63
CA LEU A 22 1.61 -7.45 12.18
C LEU A 22 0.87 -6.91 13.40
N ALA A 23 1.58 -6.29 14.34
CA ALA A 23 1.00 -5.70 15.54
C ALA A 23 -0.01 -4.60 15.17
N MET A 24 0.32 -3.72 14.22
CA MET A 24 -0.61 -2.72 13.71
C MET A 24 -1.85 -3.35 13.09
N THR A 25 -1.71 -4.40 12.26
CA THR A 25 -2.88 -5.08 11.69
C THR A 25 -3.76 -5.73 12.76
N ARG A 26 -3.17 -6.31 13.82
CA ARG A 26 -3.89 -6.89 14.95
C ARG A 26 -4.70 -5.84 15.73
N VAL A 27 -4.20 -4.60 15.84
CA VAL A 27 -4.95 -3.48 16.44
C VAL A 27 -6.22 -3.14 15.66
N TYR A 28 -6.22 -3.30 14.33
CA TYR A 28 -7.42 -3.08 13.51
C TYR A 28 -8.35 -4.32 13.43
N GLN A 29 -7.89 -5.50 13.85
CA GLN A 29 -8.68 -6.73 13.91
C GLN A 29 -9.50 -6.86 15.22
N ILE A 30 -10.01 -5.75 15.74
CA ILE A 30 -10.90 -5.79 16.91
C ILE A 30 -12.29 -6.26 16.44
N ASN A 31 -12.85 -7.25 17.14
CA ASN A 31 -14.13 -7.91 16.83
C ASN A 31 -15.34 -6.96 16.82
N THR A 32 -15.19 -5.70 17.22
CA THR A 32 -16.26 -4.72 17.34
C THR A 32 -16.58 -3.99 16.03
N VAL A 33 -15.74 -4.11 14.99
CA VAL A 33 -15.96 -3.49 13.67
C VAL A 33 -15.88 -4.58 12.58
N PRO A 34 -17.04 -5.16 12.15
CA PRO A 34 -17.08 -6.28 11.20
C PRO A 34 -16.46 -5.97 9.84
N THR A 35 -16.40 -4.69 9.43
CA THR A 35 -15.80 -4.26 8.17
C THR A 35 -14.26 -4.32 8.18
N TRP A 36 -13.64 -4.30 9.37
CA TRP A 36 -12.19 -4.34 9.54
C TRP A 36 -11.67 -5.75 9.84
N TYR A 37 -12.53 -6.61 10.38
CA TYR A 37 -12.26 -8.02 10.67
C TYR A 37 -12.28 -8.87 9.39
N ASN A 38 -11.32 -8.63 8.50
CA ASN A 38 -11.15 -9.39 7.26
C ASN A 38 -9.66 -9.55 6.92
N GLY A 39 -9.28 -10.72 6.38
CA GLY A 39 -7.91 -10.99 5.93
C GLY A 39 -7.42 -10.00 4.85
N TYR A 40 -8.35 -9.38 4.12
CA TYR A 40 -8.05 -8.33 3.16
C TYR A 40 -7.41 -7.09 3.81
N THR A 41 -7.79 -6.72 5.03
CA THR A 41 -7.17 -5.59 5.76
C THR A 41 -5.69 -5.87 6.00
N THR A 42 -5.34 -7.04 6.54
CA THR A 42 -3.95 -7.45 6.76
C THR A 42 -3.16 -7.42 5.46
N SER A 43 -3.71 -7.98 4.38
CA SER A 43 -3.06 -7.98 3.06
C SER A 43 -2.82 -6.56 2.53
N ALA A 44 -3.78 -5.64 2.69
CA ALA A 44 -3.65 -4.27 2.24
C ALA A 44 -2.52 -3.55 2.98
N PHE A 45 -2.41 -3.71 4.30
CA PHE A 45 -1.30 -3.15 5.09
C PHE A 45 0.06 -3.66 4.60
N PHE A 46 0.23 -4.97 4.40
CA PHE A 46 1.49 -5.51 3.88
C PHE A 46 1.81 -5.03 2.45
N LEU A 47 0.79 -4.93 1.60
CA LEU A 47 0.96 -4.42 0.24
C LEU A 47 1.38 -2.95 0.23
N THR A 48 0.88 -2.12 1.16
CA THR A 48 1.35 -0.71 1.28
C THR A 48 2.83 -0.63 1.63
N VAL A 49 3.32 -1.53 2.48
CA VAL A 49 4.75 -1.61 2.85
C VAL A 49 5.58 -2.06 1.65
N LEU A 50 5.07 -3.01 0.86
CA LEU A 50 5.76 -3.54 -0.32
C LEU A 50 5.74 -2.56 -1.53
N LEU A 51 4.76 -1.67 -1.58
CA LEU A 51 4.65 -0.61 -2.59
C LEU A 51 5.52 0.60 -2.27
N SER A 52 5.44 1.12 -1.03
CA SER A 52 6.15 2.33 -0.62
C SER A 52 7.58 2.08 -0.13
N GLY A 53 7.83 0.93 0.52
CA GLY A 53 9.10 0.59 1.14
C GLY A 53 10.27 0.50 0.15
N PRO A 54 10.15 -0.26 -0.96
CA PRO A 54 11.24 -0.37 -1.94
C PRO A 54 11.54 0.96 -2.63
N LEU A 55 10.53 1.80 -2.88
CA LEU A 55 10.71 3.11 -3.50
C LEU A 55 11.39 4.09 -2.54
N PHE A 56 11.03 4.07 -1.25
CA PHE A 56 11.71 4.84 -0.22
C PHE A 56 13.17 4.37 0.01
N ALA A 57 13.39 3.05 0.05
CA ALA A 57 14.72 2.47 0.14
C ALA A 57 15.58 2.83 -1.06
N ALA A 58 15.02 2.79 -2.28
CA ALA A 58 15.69 3.22 -3.50
C ALA A 58 16.11 4.69 -3.44
N LEU A 59 15.26 5.58 -2.91
CA LEU A 59 15.60 7.00 -2.72
C LEU A 59 16.76 7.17 -1.72
N LEU A 60 16.70 6.51 -0.56
CA LEU A 60 17.75 6.61 0.47
C LEU A 60 19.10 6.06 -0.02
N LEU A 61 19.10 4.88 -0.65
CA LEU A 61 20.32 4.27 -1.19
C LEU A 61 20.90 5.12 -2.32
N ARG A 62 20.04 5.75 -3.14
CA ARG A 62 20.46 6.69 -4.18
C ARG A 62 21.11 7.95 -3.59
N LEU A 63 20.54 8.52 -2.53
CA LEU A 63 21.13 9.66 -1.81
C LEU A 63 22.45 9.30 -1.13
N ALA A 64 22.56 8.08 -0.61
CA ALA A 64 23.78 7.54 -0.02
C ALA A 64 24.84 7.11 -1.06
N LYS A 65 24.54 7.21 -2.36
CA LYS A 65 25.41 6.77 -3.48
C LYS A 65 25.83 5.30 -3.37
N VAL A 66 24.96 4.45 -2.81
CA VAL A 66 25.20 3.01 -2.69
C VAL A 66 24.60 2.31 -3.90
N ASP A 67 25.37 1.42 -4.52
CA ASP A 67 24.89 0.58 -5.62
C ASP A 67 23.84 -0.40 -5.10
N PHE A 68 22.68 -0.44 -5.76
CA PHE A 68 21.59 -1.34 -5.41
C PHE A 68 20.90 -1.87 -6.66
N ASN A 69 20.36 -3.08 -6.58
CA ASN A 69 19.67 -3.71 -7.69
C ASN A 69 18.25 -3.14 -7.86
N GLY A 70 18.13 -1.99 -8.52
CA GLY A 70 16.85 -1.32 -8.75
C GLY A 70 15.81 -2.17 -9.48
N TRP A 71 16.24 -3.11 -10.34
CA TRP A 71 15.34 -3.99 -11.11
C TRP A 71 14.58 -4.97 -10.24
N PHE A 72 15.25 -5.58 -9.26
CA PHE A 72 14.61 -6.51 -8.33
C PHE A 72 13.56 -5.79 -7.46
N PHE A 73 13.92 -4.65 -6.89
CA PHE A 73 13.01 -3.89 -6.03
C PHE A 73 11.85 -3.26 -6.80
N ALA A 74 12.08 -2.79 -8.03
CA ALA A 74 11.01 -2.31 -8.90
C ALA A 74 10.06 -3.45 -9.30
N GLY A 75 10.60 -4.62 -9.65
CA GLY A 75 9.80 -5.81 -9.94
C GLY A 75 8.94 -6.25 -8.76
N LEU A 76 9.50 -6.20 -7.54
CA LEU A 76 8.76 -6.50 -6.30
C LEU A 76 7.60 -5.53 -6.07
N SER A 77 7.81 -4.22 -6.27
CA SER A 77 6.73 -3.23 -6.13
C SER A 77 5.67 -3.33 -7.23
N VAL A 78 6.05 -3.70 -8.46
CA VAL A 78 5.08 -3.97 -9.54
C VAL A 78 4.26 -5.21 -9.22
N ALA A 79 4.87 -6.28 -8.73
CA ALA A 79 4.14 -7.46 -8.27
C ALA A 79 3.17 -7.11 -7.12
N ALA A 80 3.61 -6.29 -6.17
CA ALA A 80 2.75 -5.77 -5.10
C ALA A 80 1.55 -4.98 -5.65
N LEU A 81 1.75 -4.16 -6.70
CA LEU A 81 0.67 -3.42 -7.33
C LEU A 81 -0.37 -4.35 -7.96
N VAL A 82 0.09 -5.37 -8.69
CA VAL A 82 -0.80 -6.36 -9.34
C VAL A 82 -1.58 -7.15 -8.29
N ILE A 83 -0.92 -7.61 -7.22
CA ILE A 83 -1.59 -8.32 -6.12
C ILE A 83 -2.60 -7.40 -5.43
N SER A 84 -2.27 -6.12 -5.20
CA SER A 84 -3.19 -5.13 -4.64
C SER A 84 -4.42 -4.94 -5.53
N ALA A 85 -4.25 -4.83 -6.85
CA ALA A 85 -5.36 -4.76 -7.79
C ALA A 85 -6.22 -6.03 -7.76
N ALA A 86 -5.60 -7.21 -7.73
CA ALA A 86 -6.31 -8.49 -7.63
C ALA A 86 -7.11 -8.60 -6.32
N VAL A 87 -6.53 -8.22 -5.18
CA VAL A 87 -7.21 -8.17 -3.88
C VAL A 87 -8.41 -7.24 -3.93
N ILE A 88 -8.30 -6.07 -4.55
CA ILE A 88 -9.43 -5.13 -4.71
C ILE A 88 -10.54 -5.76 -5.56
N ILE A 89 -10.19 -6.44 -6.67
CA ILE A 89 -11.16 -7.11 -7.54
C ILE A 89 -11.85 -8.25 -6.78
N MET A 90 -11.11 -9.10 -6.08
CA MET A 90 -11.67 -10.20 -5.29
C MET A 90 -12.56 -9.69 -4.15
N GLN A 91 -12.15 -8.61 -3.47
CA GLN A 91 -12.98 -7.97 -2.47
C GLN A 91 -14.27 -7.41 -3.09
N SER A 92 -14.20 -6.81 -4.28
CA SER A 92 -15.39 -6.31 -4.99
C SER A 92 -16.31 -7.44 -5.49
N ALA A 93 -15.75 -8.57 -5.93
CA ALA A 93 -16.51 -9.73 -6.38
C ALA A 93 -17.20 -10.45 -5.21
N GLY A 94 -16.53 -10.60 -4.06
CA GLY A 94 -17.14 -11.13 -2.84
C GLY A 94 -18.20 -10.22 -2.21
N LEU A 95 -18.24 -8.95 -2.61
CA LEU A 95 -19.26 -7.98 -2.24
C LEU A 95 -20.47 -7.99 -3.18
N SER A 96 -20.32 -8.55 -4.39
CA SER A 96 -21.38 -8.61 -5.40
C SER A 96 -22.40 -9.74 -5.14
N THR A 97 -22.06 -10.71 -4.29
CA THR A 97 -22.98 -11.77 -3.82
C THR A 97 -23.78 -11.37 -2.59
N LEU A 98 -23.45 -10.24 -1.94
CA LEU A 98 -24.20 -9.66 -0.84
C LEU A 98 -25.05 -8.49 -1.36
N HIS A 99 -26.17 -8.81 -2.01
CA HIS A 99 -27.26 -7.86 -2.18
C HIS A 99 -27.67 -7.35 -0.77
N SER A 100 -27.44 -6.06 -0.47
CA SER A 100 -28.24 -5.23 0.48
C SER A 100 -27.45 -4.25 1.39
N SER A 101 -26.12 -4.13 1.39
CA SER A 101 -25.49 -3.12 2.29
C SER A 101 -24.24 -2.42 1.79
N VAL A 102 -23.52 -2.97 0.81
CA VAL A 102 -22.36 -2.29 0.22
C VAL A 102 -22.71 -1.39 -0.96
N GLN A 103 -23.80 -1.67 -1.70
CA GLN A 103 -24.37 -0.69 -2.62
C GLN A 103 -24.93 0.54 -1.88
N GLN A 104 -25.45 0.38 -0.67
CA GLN A 104 -25.97 1.50 0.14
C GLN A 104 -24.85 2.30 0.84
N ALA A 105 -23.70 1.67 1.11
CA ALA A 105 -22.46 2.36 1.49
C ALA A 105 -21.82 3.11 0.31
N ALA A 106 -21.88 2.52 -0.88
CA ALA A 106 -21.40 3.13 -2.12
C ALA A 106 -22.26 4.33 -2.57
N THR A 107 -23.52 4.42 -2.11
CA THR A 107 -24.36 5.61 -2.30
C THR A 107 -24.07 6.73 -1.30
N LEU A 108 -23.34 6.49 -0.21
CA LEU A 108 -22.95 7.54 0.76
C LEU A 108 -21.65 8.28 0.37
N LEU A 109 -20.79 7.68 -0.47
CA LEU A 109 -19.66 8.37 -1.11
C LEU A 109 -19.83 8.30 -2.65
N PRO A 110 -20.45 9.32 -3.28
CA PRO A 110 -20.69 9.39 -4.74
C PRO A 110 -19.45 9.16 -5.62
N ASP A 111 -18.25 9.20 -5.04
CA ASP A 111 -16.96 9.07 -5.73
C ASP A 111 -16.11 7.90 -5.23
N TYR A 112 -16.66 6.93 -4.50
CA TYR A 112 -15.89 5.81 -3.92
C TYR A 112 -15.11 5.00 -4.98
N GLY A 113 -15.75 4.72 -6.12
CA GLY A 113 -15.10 4.10 -7.27
C GLY A 113 -14.04 4.98 -7.92
N LYS A 114 -14.29 6.29 -8.00
CA LYS A 114 -13.35 7.27 -8.59
C LYS A 114 -12.10 7.46 -7.73
N LEU A 115 -12.25 7.54 -6.40
CA LEU A 115 -11.13 7.67 -5.45
C LEU A 115 -10.27 6.39 -5.41
N ARG A 116 -10.90 5.20 -5.51
CA ARG A 116 -10.17 3.93 -5.65
C ARG A 116 -9.40 3.85 -6.98
N ALA A 117 -10.02 4.25 -8.09
CA ALA A 117 -9.35 4.31 -9.39
C ALA A 117 -8.20 5.33 -9.39
N LEU A 118 -8.43 6.51 -8.81
CA LEU A 118 -7.43 7.57 -8.66
C LEU A 118 -6.22 7.08 -7.87
N ARG A 119 -6.42 6.36 -6.77
CA ARG A 119 -5.33 5.73 -5.99
C ARG A 119 -4.50 4.79 -6.88
N THR A 120 -5.14 3.90 -7.62
CA THR A 120 -4.44 2.94 -8.49
C THR A 120 -3.65 3.65 -9.59
N VAL A 121 -4.22 4.70 -10.20
CA VAL A 121 -3.54 5.53 -11.20
C VAL A 121 -2.34 6.25 -10.58
N LEU A 122 -2.48 6.82 -9.38
CA LEU A 122 -1.37 7.49 -8.69
C LEU A 122 -0.23 6.53 -8.33
N LEU A 123 -0.56 5.32 -7.85
CA LEU A 123 0.43 4.28 -7.58
C LEU A 123 1.15 3.84 -8.87
N ALA A 124 0.40 3.65 -9.96
CA ALA A 124 0.96 3.29 -11.26
C ALA A 124 1.88 4.40 -11.82
N LEU A 125 1.49 5.67 -11.69
CA LEU A 125 2.31 6.81 -12.09
C LEU A 125 3.56 6.94 -11.20
N GLY A 126 3.43 6.79 -9.89
CA GLY A 126 4.55 6.85 -8.95
C GLY A 126 5.60 5.76 -9.21
N LEU A 127 5.15 4.53 -9.45
CA LEU A 127 6.02 3.43 -9.88
C LEU A 127 6.56 3.64 -11.30
N GLY A 128 5.76 4.21 -12.21
CA GLY A 128 6.18 4.56 -13.57
C GLY A 128 7.33 5.57 -13.59
N CYS A 129 7.32 6.57 -12.70
CA CYS A 129 8.43 7.51 -12.53
C CYS A 129 9.74 6.82 -12.13
N TRP A 130 9.67 5.67 -11.45
CA TRP A 130 10.83 4.86 -11.10
C TRP A 130 11.20 3.84 -12.18
N LEU A 131 10.21 3.23 -12.85
CA LEU A 131 10.42 2.19 -13.86
C LEU A 131 10.93 2.75 -15.20
N CYS A 132 10.47 3.93 -15.61
CA CYS A 132 10.90 4.60 -16.85
C CYS A 132 12.44 4.81 -16.96
N PRO A 133 13.14 5.38 -15.96
CA PRO A 133 14.60 5.51 -16.03
C PRO A 133 15.30 4.15 -16.02
N LEU A 134 14.73 3.16 -15.31
CA LEU A 134 15.28 1.82 -15.19
C LEU A 134 15.20 1.02 -16.51
N ILE A 135 14.10 1.15 -17.25
CA ILE A 135 13.91 0.59 -18.59
C ILE A 135 14.87 1.27 -19.59
N ARG A 136 15.09 2.58 -19.46
CA ARG A 136 16.03 3.34 -20.29
C ARG A 136 17.50 3.11 -19.93
N ARG A 137 17.80 2.18 -19.01
CA ARG A 137 19.16 1.92 -18.46
C ARG A 137 19.86 3.17 -17.93
N GLN A 138 19.11 4.20 -17.56
CA GLN A 138 19.64 5.41 -16.95
C GLN A 138 19.52 5.30 -15.44
N PRO A 139 20.50 5.81 -14.68
CA PRO A 139 20.41 5.74 -13.24
C PRO A 139 19.28 6.68 -12.77
N PRO A 140 18.33 6.18 -11.93
CA PRO A 140 17.17 6.95 -11.55
C PRO A 140 17.56 8.26 -10.87
N ARG A 141 17.00 9.38 -11.34
CA ARG A 141 17.25 10.70 -10.74
C ARG A 141 16.59 10.76 -9.37
N ALA A 142 17.29 11.30 -8.37
CA ALA A 142 16.76 11.44 -7.02
C ALA A 142 15.45 12.25 -7.00
N THR A 143 15.33 13.26 -7.87
CA THR A 143 14.11 14.05 -8.05
C THR A 143 12.94 13.22 -8.58
N GLY A 144 13.18 12.32 -9.54
CA GLY A 144 12.14 11.42 -10.07
C GLY A 144 11.66 10.40 -9.04
N LEU A 145 12.58 9.86 -8.23
CA LEU A 145 12.24 8.99 -7.10
C LEU A 145 11.44 9.72 -6.02
N LEU A 146 11.81 10.97 -5.71
CA LEU A 146 11.11 11.79 -4.71
C LEU A 146 9.69 12.13 -5.17
N ILE A 147 9.51 12.51 -6.44
CA ILE A 147 8.19 12.72 -7.03
C ILE A 147 7.37 11.43 -6.98
N GLY A 148 7.96 10.30 -7.39
CA GLY A 148 7.31 8.98 -7.31
C GLY A 148 6.87 8.63 -5.88
N LEU A 149 7.70 8.94 -4.89
CA LEU A 149 7.38 8.73 -3.47
C LEU A 149 6.22 9.59 -3.01
N LEU A 150 6.21 10.88 -3.36
CA LEU A 150 5.11 11.78 -3.02
C LEU A 150 3.79 11.30 -3.62
N LEU A 151 3.81 10.84 -4.89
CA LEU A 151 2.63 10.27 -5.53
C LEU A 151 2.13 9.02 -4.79
N VAL A 152 3.02 8.10 -4.43
CA VAL A 152 2.67 6.90 -3.66
C VAL A 152 2.12 7.25 -2.28
N LEU A 153 2.71 8.22 -1.57
CA LEU A 153 2.23 8.67 -0.27
C LEU A 153 0.83 9.29 -0.36
N ILE A 154 0.57 10.14 -1.36
CA ILE A 154 -0.77 10.69 -1.60
C ILE A 154 -1.77 9.56 -1.89
N ALA A 155 -1.37 8.57 -2.69
CA ALA A 155 -2.20 7.40 -2.99
C ALA A 155 -2.54 6.59 -1.74
N GLU A 156 -1.57 6.40 -0.84
CA GLU A 156 -1.79 5.70 0.41
C GLU A 156 -2.64 6.51 1.39
N CYS A 157 -2.47 7.83 1.46
CA CYS A 157 -3.37 8.71 2.22
C CYS A 157 -4.82 8.60 1.74
N ILE A 158 -5.05 8.55 0.42
CA ILE A 158 -6.39 8.31 -0.16
C ILE A 158 -6.88 6.91 0.22
N GLY A 159 -6.03 5.88 0.12
CA GLY A 159 -6.38 4.51 0.50
C GLY A 159 -6.77 4.36 1.96
N ARG A 160 -6.05 5.04 2.86
CA ARG A 160 -6.35 5.10 4.29
C ARG A 160 -7.59 5.93 4.57
N GLY A 161 -7.76 7.07 3.89
CA GLY A 161 -8.97 7.88 3.97
C GLY A 161 -10.21 7.09 3.57
N LEU A 162 -10.13 6.25 2.53
CA LEU A 162 -11.20 5.34 2.13
C LEU A 162 -11.43 4.20 3.15
N PHE A 163 -10.36 3.71 3.79
CA PHE A 163 -10.45 2.68 4.83
C PHE A 163 -11.15 3.20 6.10
N TYR A 164 -10.83 4.43 6.53
CA TYR A 164 -11.49 5.09 7.65
C TYR A 164 -12.88 5.65 7.28
N GLY A 165 -13.09 6.06 6.02
CA GLY A 165 -14.41 6.46 5.53
C GLY A 165 -15.40 5.29 5.47
N LEU A 166 -14.89 4.05 5.35
CA LEU A 166 -15.66 2.82 5.50
C LEU A 166 -15.85 2.37 6.96
N HIS A 167 -15.53 3.21 7.94
CA HIS A 167 -15.91 3.01 9.34
C HIS A 167 -17.42 3.22 9.49
N MET A 168 -18.21 2.39 8.81
CA MET A 168 -19.60 2.12 9.12
C MET A 168 -19.59 1.50 10.52
N THR A 169 -19.76 2.34 11.53
CA THR A 169 -20.13 1.86 12.86
C THR A 169 -21.45 1.12 12.70
N VAL A 170 -21.48 -0.15 13.11
CA VAL A 170 -22.73 -0.89 13.29
C VAL A 170 -23.59 -0.07 14.25
N GLY A 171 -24.63 0.60 13.73
CA GLY A 171 -25.55 1.41 14.53
C GLY A 171 -25.84 2.84 14.02
N MET A 172 -25.05 3.41 13.08
CA MET A 172 -25.45 4.68 12.47
C MET A 172 -26.41 4.43 11.29
N ALA A 173 -27.69 4.29 11.63
CA ALA A 173 -28.76 4.60 10.70
C ALA A 173 -28.61 6.07 10.29
N VAL A 174 -27.97 6.33 9.15
CA VAL A 174 -28.06 7.64 8.52
C VAL A 174 -29.43 7.69 7.83
N ALA A 175 -30.44 8.01 8.63
CA ALA A 175 -31.68 8.57 8.14
C ALA A 175 -31.37 9.98 7.63
N GLY A 176 -31.80 10.28 6.40
CA GLY A 176 -31.63 11.55 5.72
C GLY A 176 -31.61 11.35 4.22
#